data_AF-A0A930MVE3-F1
#
_entry.id   AF-A0A930MVE3-F1
#
_cell.length_a   1.000
_cell.length_b   1.000
_cell.length_c   1.000
_cell.angle_alpha   90.00
_cell.angle_beta   90.00
_cell.angle_gamma   90.00
#
_symmetry.space_group_name_H-M   'P 1'
#
loop_
_entity.id
_entity.type
_entity.pdbx_description
1 polymer ?
#
loop_
_entity_poly.entity_id
_entity_poly.type
_entity_poly.pdbx_seq_one_letter_code
_entity_poly.pdbx_strand_id
1 'polypeptide(L)'
;MATEMHDSAPPKQESVGGILGWIEKMGNRIPDITMLFICAFVITCVLSAILSQMHFDYVHPSTGAPIEVTNMMSPAALVTLLTKMVTNYTGFPPLGMVIVAPLGIGIADGS
;
A
#
# COMPACT_ATOMS: atom_id res chain seq x y z
N MET A 1 -57.25 -17.07 -13.57
CA MET A 1 -57.37 -15.60 -13.54
C MET A 1 -56.96 -15.17 -12.14
N ALA A 2 -55.83 -14.54 -11.86
CA ALA A 2 -54.70 -14.07 -12.65
C ALA A 2 -53.43 -14.26 -11.79
N THR A 3 -52.31 -14.60 -12.42
CA THR A 3 -50.99 -14.65 -11.79
C THR A 3 -50.57 -13.23 -11.45
N GLU A 4 -50.40 -12.90 -10.18
CA GLU A 4 -49.80 -11.64 -9.77
C GLU A 4 -48.30 -11.68 -10.07
N MET A 5 -47.92 -11.07 -11.20
CA MET A 5 -46.53 -10.81 -11.55
C MET A 5 -45.99 -9.73 -10.61
N HIS A 6 -45.23 -10.16 -9.60
CA HIS A 6 -44.38 -9.30 -8.80
C HIS A 6 -43.23 -8.78 -9.67
N ASP A 7 -43.50 -7.74 -10.46
CA ASP A 7 -42.48 -6.97 -11.18
C ASP A 7 -41.67 -6.17 -10.14
N SER A 8 -40.61 -6.80 -9.63
CA SER A 8 -39.66 -6.17 -8.72
C SER A 8 -38.61 -5.48 -9.57
N ALA A 9 -38.94 -4.31 -10.13
CA ALA A 9 -37.95 -3.46 -10.77
C ALA A 9 -36.79 -3.23 -9.79
N PRO A 10 -35.51 -3.41 -10.20
CA PRO A 10 -34.39 -3.20 -9.31
C PRO A 10 -34.39 -1.76 -8.79
N PRO A 11 -34.07 -1.52 -7.51
CA PRO A 11 -34.09 -0.19 -6.93
C PRO A 11 -33.15 0.72 -7.73
N LYS A 12 -33.73 1.78 -8.31
CA LYS A 12 -33.03 2.81 -9.07
C LYS A 12 -32.10 3.53 -8.10
N GLN A 13 -30.79 3.29 -8.20
CA GLN A 13 -29.78 4.02 -7.42
C GLN A 13 -29.95 5.51 -7.68
N GLU A 14 -30.44 6.23 -6.67
CA GLU A 14 -30.55 7.67 -6.67
C GLU A 14 -29.12 8.23 -6.60
N SER A 15 -28.63 8.81 -7.70
CA SER A 15 -27.27 9.36 -7.72
C SER A 15 -27.20 10.53 -6.74
N VAL A 16 -26.45 10.36 -5.65
CA VAL A 16 -26.25 11.42 -4.67
C VAL A 16 -25.44 12.53 -5.34
N GLY A 17 -26.12 13.58 -5.79
CA GLY A 17 -25.50 14.73 -6.44
C GLY A 17 -24.71 15.58 -5.45
N GLY A 18 -23.66 16.25 -5.93
CA GLY A 18 -22.88 17.23 -5.17
C GLY A 18 -21.61 16.68 -4.53
N ILE A 19 -21.24 17.23 -3.36
CA ILE A 19 -19.99 16.92 -2.64
C ILE A 19 -19.95 15.44 -2.22
N LEU A 20 -21.07 14.85 -1.80
CA LEU A 20 -21.15 13.43 -1.43
C LEU A 20 -20.87 12.50 -2.62
N GLY A 21 -21.46 12.78 -3.78
CA GLY A 21 -21.18 12.00 -5.00
C GLY A 21 -19.74 12.12 -5.49
N TRP A 22 -19.09 13.28 -5.23
CA TRP A 22 -17.66 13.43 -5.49
C TRP A 22 -16.82 12.58 -4.54
N ILE A 23 -17.13 12.58 -3.23
CA ILE A 23 -16.44 11.75 -2.22
C ILE A 23 -16.62 10.26 -2.54
N GLU A 24 -17.83 9.82 -2.87
CA GLU A 24 -18.12 8.42 -3.24
C GLU A 24 -17.29 7.98 -4.46
N LYS A 25 -17.27 8.82 -5.50
CA LYS A 25 -16.50 8.55 -6.72
C LYS A 25 -14.99 8.52 -6.46
N MET A 26 -14.50 9.35 -5.54
CA MET A 26 -13.09 9.38 -5.15
C MET A 26 -12.71 8.17 -4.28
N GLY A 27 -13.58 7.77 -3.33
CA GLY A 27 -13.38 6.59 -2.49
C GLY A 27 -13.34 5.31 -3.31
N ASN A 28 -14.25 5.15 -4.28
CA ASN A 28 -14.27 3.98 -5.17
C ASN A 28 -13.11 3.94 -6.19
N ARG A 29 -12.39 5.06 -6.35
CA ARG A 29 -11.21 5.17 -7.22
C ARG A 29 -9.91 4.75 -6.53
N ILE A 30 -9.91 4.60 -5.20
CA ILE A 30 -8.71 4.19 -4.48
C ILE A 30 -8.43 2.72 -4.81
N PRO A 31 -7.29 2.40 -5.44
CA PRO A 31 -6.93 1.02 -5.73
C PRO A 31 -6.71 0.26 -4.43
N ASP A 32 -6.76 -1.08 -4.50
CA ASP A 32 -6.52 -1.90 -3.32
C ASP A 32 -5.17 -1.56 -2.65
N ILE A 33 -5.07 -1.83 -1.35
CA ILE A 33 -3.93 -1.44 -0.53
C ILE A 33 -2.62 -2.01 -1.11
N THR A 34 -2.64 -3.22 -1.66
CA THR A 34 -1.46 -3.87 -2.24
C THR A 34 -0.96 -3.10 -3.45
N MET A 35 -1.87 -2.67 -4.33
CA MET A 35 -1.52 -1.85 -5.49
C MET A 35 -0.95 -0.49 -5.10
N LEU A 36 -1.45 0.13 -4.02
CA LEU A 36 -0.85 1.37 -3.49
C LEU A 36 0.63 1.17 -3.12
N PHE A 37 0.97 0.08 -2.43
CA PHE A 37 2.36 -0.23 -2.08
C PHE A 37 3.22 -0.55 -3.30
N ILE A 38 2.70 -1.30 -4.28
CA ILE A 38 3.42 -1.59 -5.52
C ILE A 38 3.69 -0.29 -6.30
N CYS A 39 2.69 0.58 -6.44
CA CYS A 39 2.85 1.87 -7.08
C CYS A 39 3.88 2.73 -6.35
N ALA A 40 3.80 2.84 -5.02
CA ALA A 40 4.76 3.59 -4.22
C ALA A 40 6.18 3.04 -4.36
N PHE A 41 6.35 1.72 -4.40
CA PHE A 41 7.63 1.06 -4.63
C PHE A 41 8.22 1.41 -5.99
N VAL A 42 7.44 1.26 -7.07
CA VAL A 42 7.88 1.58 -8.44
C VAL A 42 8.24 3.06 -8.55
N ILE A 43 7.40 3.96 -8.03
CA ILE A 43 7.66 5.40 -8.01
C ILE A 43 8.97 5.70 -7.27
N THR A 44 9.19 5.10 -6.10
CA THR A 44 10.41 5.29 -5.32
C THR A 44 11.65 4.81 -6.09
N CYS A 45 11.57 3.66 -6.77
CA CYS A 45 12.66 3.16 -7.61
C CYS A 45 13.00 4.14 -8.73
N VAL A 46 11.99 4.62 -9.47
CA VAL A 46 12.18 5.57 -10.58
C VAL A 46 12.72 6.91 -10.07
N LEU A 47 12.13 7.47 -9.02
CA LEU A 47 12.60 8.73 -8.43
C LEU A 47 14.03 8.60 -7.91
N SER A 48 14.39 7.49 -7.26
CA SER A 48 15.76 7.27 -6.79
C SER A 48 16.78 7.22 -7.93
N ALA A 49 16.41 6.67 -9.10
CA ALA A 49 17.29 6.61 -10.26
C ALA A 49 17.52 7.99 -10.90
N ILE A 50 16.53 8.88 -10.85
CA ILE A 50 16.64 10.25 -11.35
C ILE A 50 17.38 11.14 -10.35
N LEU A 51 16.96 11.12 -9.08
CA LEU A 51 17.49 12.00 -8.03
C LEU A 51 18.91 11.63 -7.59
N SER A 52 19.33 10.38 -7.73
CA SER A 52 20.72 9.96 -7.43
C SER A 52 21.79 10.61 -8.31
N GLN A 53 21.40 11.24 -9.42
CA GLN A 53 22.31 11.97 -10.30
C GLN A 53 22.51 13.43 -9.84
N MET A 54 21.70 13.90 -8.90
CA MET A 54 21.79 15.24 -8.33
C MET A 54 22.49 15.17 -6.97
N HIS A 55 23.45 16.07 -6.74
CA HIS A 55 24.07 16.24 -5.44
C HIS A 55 23.28 17.24 -4.61
N PHE A 56 22.99 16.87 -3.36
CA PHE A 56 22.35 17.74 -2.39
C PHE A 56 23.40 18.17 -1.37
N ASP A 57 23.65 19.48 -1.25
CA ASP A 57 24.58 20.07 -0.26
C ASP A 57 23.99 20.08 1.16
N TYR A 58 23.32 18.98 1.55
CA TYR A 58 22.72 18.84 2.87
C TYR A 58 23.51 17.83 3.69
N VAL A 59 23.98 18.27 4.85
CA VAL A 59 24.82 17.48 5.75
C VAL A 59 23.97 16.94 6.89
N HIS A 60 24.11 15.66 7.19
CA HIS A 60 23.35 15.03 8.25
C HIS A 60 23.82 15.55 9.63
N PRO A 61 22.93 16.15 10.45
CA PRO A 61 23.34 16.87 11.67
C PRO A 61 23.93 15.98 12.76
N SER A 62 23.59 14.68 12.80
CA SER A 62 24.13 13.74 13.79
C SER A 62 25.41 13.01 13.36
N THR A 63 25.71 12.95 12.07
CA THR A 63 26.84 12.13 11.56
C THR A 63 27.88 12.96 10.81
N GLY A 64 27.55 14.19 10.42
CA GLY A 64 28.44 15.07 9.66
C GLY A 64 28.71 14.63 8.22
N ALA A 65 28.07 13.54 7.76
CA ALA A 65 28.19 13.04 6.40
C ALA A 65 27.17 13.71 5.46
N PRO A 66 27.50 13.92 4.17
CA PRO A 66 26.52 14.39 3.19
C PRO A 66 25.40 13.37 3.01
N ILE A 67 24.16 13.85 2.84
CA ILE A 67 23.02 13.00 2.51
C ILE A 67 23.00 12.76 1.01
N GLU A 68 23.26 11.52 0.61
CA GLU A 68 23.23 11.10 -0.79
C GLU A 68 22.02 10.22 -1.08
N VAL A 69 21.45 10.38 -2.28
CA VAL A 69 20.33 9.54 -2.74
C VAL A 69 20.89 8.27 -3.38
N THR A 70 20.58 7.12 -2.78
CA THR A 70 21.00 5.81 -3.32
C THR A 70 20.10 5.40 -4.49
N ASN A 71 20.70 5.10 -5.65
CA ASN A 71 19.98 4.54 -6.80
C ASN A 71 19.56 3.08 -6.54
N MET A 72 18.26 2.85 -6.39
CA MET A 72 17.71 1.50 -6.15
C MET A 72 17.79 0.56 -7.36
N MET A 73 17.96 1.10 -8.57
CA MET A 73 18.13 0.31 -9.80
C MET A 73 19.59 -0.08 -10.07
N SER A 74 20.53 0.36 -9.23
CA SER A 74 21.94 -0.03 -9.35
C SER A 74 22.14 -1.53 -9.07
N PRO A 75 23.16 -2.19 -9.67
CA PRO A 75 23.40 -3.62 -9.46
C PRO A 75 23.55 -4.00 -7.98
N ALA A 76 24.25 -3.18 -7.20
CA ALA A 76 24.45 -3.41 -5.76
C ALA A 76 23.15 -3.29 -4.97
N ALA A 77 22.31 -2.30 -5.28
CA ALA A 77 21.01 -2.13 -4.63
C ALA A 77 20.03 -3.25 -4.98
N LEU A 78 20.04 -3.74 -6.23
CA LEU A 78 19.23 -4.88 -6.65
C LEU A 78 19.65 -6.17 -5.93
N VAL A 79 20.96 -6.44 -5.82
CA VAL A 79 21.46 -7.57 -5.02
C VAL A 79 21.02 -7.44 -3.57
N THR A 80 21.11 -6.24 -2.99
CA THR A 80 20.66 -5.98 -1.62
C THR A 80 19.16 -6.21 -1.47
N LEU A 81 18.36 -5.76 -2.44
CA LEU A 81 16.92 -5.94 -2.46
C LEU A 81 16.57 -7.42 -2.45
N LEU A 82 17.18 -8.22 -3.33
CA LEU A 82 16.90 -9.66 -3.43
C LEU A 82 17.37 -10.42 -2.19
N THR A 83 18.56 -10.11 -1.68
CA THR A 83 19.14 -10.79 -0.51
C THR A 83 18.43 -10.44 0.80
N LYS A 84 17.92 -9.22 0.93
CA LYS A 84 17.20 -8.76 2.13
C LYS A 84 15.68 -8.83 2.02
N MET A 85 15.12 -9.25 0.89
CA MET A 85 13.67 -9.27 0.67
C MET A 85 12.93 -10.02 1.78
N VAL A 86 13.37 -11.26 2.06
CA VAL A 86 12.73 -12.12 3.07
C VAL A 86 12.91 -11.55 4.47
N THR A 87 14.10 -11.10 4.82
CA THR A 87 14.39 -10.57 6.16
C THR A 87 13.67 -9.24 6.43
N ASN A 88 13.53 -8.38 5.42
CA ASN A 88 12.72 -7.17 5.52
C ASN A 88 11.23 -7.48 5.69
N TYR A 89 10.73 -8.51 4.98
CA TYR A 89 9.34 -8.94 5.11
C TYR A 89 9.06 -9.57 6.48
N THR A 90 9.86 -10.53 6.92
CA THR A 90 9.67 -11.21 8.21
C THR A 90 10.01 -10.33 9.41
N GLY A 91 10.92 -9.36 9.24
CA GLY A 91 11.30 -8.40 10.28
C GLY A 91 10.29 -7.28 10.48
N PHE A 92 9.23 -7.19 9.67
CA PHE A 92 8.21 -6.16 9.81
C PHE A 92 7.30 -6.47 11.03
N PRO A 93 7.37 -5.67 12.12
CA PRO A 93 6.73 -6.03 13.40
C PRO A 93 5.22 -6.34 13.32
N PRO A 94 4.42 -5.62 12.51
CA PRO A 94 2.99 -5.92 12.37
C PRO A 94 2.67 -7.31 11.81
N LEU A 95 3.54 -7.88 10.95
CA LEU A 95 3.31 -9.21 10.36
C LEU A 95 3.42 -10.34 11.39
N GLY A 96 4.26 -10.18 12.42
CA GLY A 96 4.29 -11.15 13.53
C GLY A 96 3.00 -11.11 14.34
N MET A 97 2.52 -9.91 14.67
CA MET A 97 1.33 -9.71 15.49
C MET A 97 0.06 -10.26 14.83
N VAL A 98 -0.09 -10.10 13.51
CA VAL A 98 -1.28 -10.56 12.79
C VAL A 98 -1.40 -12.09 12.73
N ILE A 99 -0.32 -12.84 12.95
CA ILE A 99 -0.36 -14.31 12.98
C ILE A 99 -0.62 -14.80 14.41
N VAL A 100 0.05 -14.21 15.40
CA VAL A 100 -0.01 -14.67 16.80
C VAL A 100 -1.37 -14.33 17.44
N ALA A 101 -1.92 -13.15 17.17
CA ALA A 101 -3.16 -12.72 17.81
C ALA A 101 -4.39 -13.60 17.41
N PRO A 102 -4.65 -13.90 16.12
CA PRO A 102 -5.74 -14.78 15.73
C PRO A 102 -5.57 -16.22 16.23
N LEU A 103 -4.34 -16.70 16.34
CA LEU A 103 -4.07 -18.03 16.90
C LEU A 103 -4.46 -18.10 18.38
N GLY A 104 -4.16 -17.05 19.16
CA GLY A 104 -4.61 -16.94 20.54
C GLY A 104 -6.14 -16.86 20.68
N ILE A 105 -6.79 -16.09 19.80
CA ILE A 105 -8.27 -15.99 19.77
C ILE A 105 -8.88 -17.36 19.44
N GLY A 106 -8.36 -18.08 18.44
CA GLY A 106 -8.88 -19.40 18.06
C GLY A 106 -8.77 -20.45 19.18
N ILE A 107 -7.71 -20.39 20.00
CA ILE A 107 -7.58 -21.26 21.18
C ILE A 107 -8.59 -20.85 22.26
N ALA A 108 -8.75 -19.55 22.50
CA ALA A 108 -9.65 -19.03 23.54
C ALA A 108 -11.13 -19.24 23.20
N ASP A 109 -11.51 -19.16 21.93
CA ASP A 109 -12.90 -19.34 21.45
C ASP A 109 -13.27 -20.83 21.29
N GLY A 110 -12.26 -21.70 21.12
CA GLY A 110 -12.45 -23.15 21.03
C GLY A 110 -12.57 -23.89 22.36
N SER A 111 -12.55 -23.17 23.49
CA SER A 111 -12.66 -23.69 24.87
C SER A 111 -13.96 -23.24 25.52
#